data_AF-A0A2V8ZCG8-F1
#
_entry.id   AF-A0A2V8ZCG8-F1
#
_cell.length_a   1.000
_cell.length_b   1.000
_cell.length_c   1.000
_cell.angle_alpha   90.00
_cell.angle_beta   90.00
_cell.angle_gamma   90.00
#
_symmetry.space_group_name_H-M   'P 1'
#
loop_
_entity.id
_entity.type
_entity.pdbx_description
1 polymer ?
#
loop_
_entity_poly.entity_id
_entity_poly.type
_entity_poly.pdbx_seq_one_letter_code
_entity_poly.pdbx_strand_id
1 'polypeptide(L)' 'MADVKRISVQQAYAKTNANQALLVCAYEDEAKCRMLNLDGSISFATLQSRAASLPKTQEIIFY' A
#
# COMPACT_ATOMS: atom_id res chain seq x y z
N MET A 1 -9.58 -15.56 11.26
CA MET A 1 -9.28 -14.95 9.95
C MET A 1 -9.66 -13.49 10.05
N ALA A 2 -8.70 -12.57 9.91
CA ALA A 2 -9.01 -11.14 9.97
C ALA A 2 -9.79 -10.77 8.70
N ASP A 3 -10.95 -10.12 8.86
CA ASP A 3 -11.71 -9.58 7.75
C ASP A 3 -10.92 -8.40 7.17
N VAL A 4 -10.35 -8.59 5.99
CA VAL A 4 -9.60 -7.53 5.30
C VAL A 4 -10.61 -6.60 4.65
N LYS A 5 -10.74 -5.41 5.21
CA LYS A 5 -11.68 -4.39 4.71
C LYS A 5 -11.29 -3.97 3.29
N ARG A 6 -12.15 -4.28 2.32
CA ARG A 6 -12.01 -3.80 0.94
C ARG A 6 -12.53 -2.36 0.84
N ILE A 7 -11.80 -1.53 0.10
CA ILE A 7 -12.18 -0.15 -0.21
C ILE A 7 -12.22 0.06 -1.72
N SER A 8 -12.92 1.10 -2.18
CA SER A 8 -12.90 1.45 -3.61
C SER A 8 -11.58 2.12 -4.00
N VAL A 9 -11.22 2.02 -5.28
CA VAL A 9 -10.03 2.68 -5.86
C VAL A 9 -10.05 4.19 -5.59
N GLN A 10 -11.22 4.82 -5.66
CA GLN A 10 -11.40 6.24 -5.37
C GLN A 10 -11.05 6.59 -3.93
N GLN A 11 -11.48 5.76 -2.97
CA GLN A 11 -11.14 5.94 -1.56
C GLN A 11 -9.65 5.71 -1.30
N ALA A 12 -9.06 4.69 -1.93
CA ALA A 12 -7.64 4.42 -1.82
C ALA A 12 -6.82 5.62 -2.32
N TYR A 13 -7.12 6.11 -3.51
CA TYR A 13 -6.45 7.27 -4.10
C TYR A 13 -6.58 8.53 -3.23
N ALA A 14 -7.78 8.84 -2.74
CA ALA A 14 -8.00 10.02 -1.89
C ALA A 14 -7.18 9.94 -0.59
N LYS A 15 -7.14 8.77 0.06
CA LYS A 15 -6.39 8.56 1.31
C LYS A 15 -4.87 8.61 1.10
N THR A 16 -4.38 8.03 0.01
CA THR A 16 -2.96 8.07 -0.34
C THR A 16 -2.51 9.47 -0.71
N ASN A 17 -3.31 10.20 -1.50
CA ASN A 17 -3.01 11.58 -1.88
C ASN A 17 -3.01 12.52 -0.64
N ALA A 18 -3.92 12.29 0.31
CA ALA A 18 -3.97 13.00 1.58
C ALA A 18 -2.86 12.59 2.59
N ASN A 19 -1.92 11.71 2.22
CA ASN A 19 -0.90 11.14 3.11
C ASN A 19 -1.48 10.42 4.35
N GLN A 20 -2.74 10.00 4.29
CA GLN A 20 -3.42 9.29 5.39
C GLN A 20 -3.20 7.78 5.32
N ALA A 21 -2.90 7.25 4.13
CA ALA A 21 -2.66 5.82 3.94
C ALA A 21 -1.48 5.56 2.99
N LEU A 22 -0.73 4.49 3.25
CA LEU A 22 0.31 4.00 2.36
C LEU A 22 -0.29 3.01 1.37
N LEU A 23 -0.13 3.28 0.08
CA LEU A 23 -0.50 2.35 -0.98
C LEU A 23 0.66 1.38 -1.23
N VAL A 24 0.40 0.09 -1.08
CA VAL A 24 1.41 -0.96 -1.19
C VAL A 24 1.01 -1.94 -2.27
N CYS A 25 1.90 -2.07 -3.24
CA CYS A 25 1.82 -3.09 -4.26
C CYS A 25 2.17 -4.45 -3.63
N ALA A 26 1.17 -5.31 -3.47
CA ALA A 26 1.27 -6.60 -2.77
C ALA A 26 1.64 -7.77 -3.69
N TYR A 27 1.91 -7.49 -4.97
CA TYR A 27 2.40 -8.50 -5.91
C TYR A 27 3.76 -9.03 -5.45
N GLU A 28 3.86 -10.36 -5.31
CA GLU A 28 5.13 -11.04 -5.00
C GLU A 28 6.16 -10.87 -6.11
N ASP A 29 5.69 -10.68 -7.34
CA ASP A 29 6.52 -10.48 -8.52
C ASP A 29 6.87 -9.00 -8.68
N GLU A 30 8.12 -8.64 -8.38
CA GLU A 30 8.63 -7.27 -8.52
C GLU A 30 8.52 -6.74 -9.96
N ALA A 31 8.62 -7.60 -10.98
CA ALA A 31 8.49 -7.15 -12.36
C ALA A 31 7.05 -6.71 -12.67
N LYS A 32 6.06 -7.46 -12.18
CA LYS A 32 4.64 -7.06 -12.26
C LYS A 32 4.38 -5.80 -11.43
N CYS A 33 4.95 -5.73 -10.23
CA CYS A 33 4.81 -4.57 -9.38
C CYS A 33 5.39 -3.30 -10.01
N ARG A 34 6.50 -3.42 -10.76
CA ARG A 34 7.14 -2.32 -11.46
C ARG A 34 6.36 -1.89 -12.71
N MET A 35 5.78 -2.83 -13.45
CA MET A 35 4.91 -2.52 -14.61
C MET A 35 3.56 -1.92 -14.20
N LEU A 36 3.00 -2.37 -13.08
CA LEU A 36 1.70 -1.96 -12.55
C LEU A 36 1.84 -1.00 -11.35
N ASN A 37 3.00 -0.36 -11.21
CA ASN A 37 3.24 0.54 -10.09
C ASN A 37 2.29 1.73 -10.22
N LEU A 38 1.44 1.92 -9.23
CA LEU A 38 0.58 3.09 -9.16
C LEU A 38 1.40 4.24 -8.60
N ASP A 39 1.21 5.44 -9.16
CA ASP A 39 1.92 6.62 -8.69
C ASP A 39 1.66 6.85 -7.18
N GLY A 40 2.73 7.08 -6.42
CA GLY A 40 2.68 7.19 -4.96
C GLY A 40 2.62 5.86 -4.20
N SER A 41 2.65 4.71 -4.87
CA SER A 41 2.74 3.40 -4.22
C SER A 41 4.18 3.00 -3.89
N ILE A 42 4.32 2.14 -2.88
CA ILE A 42 5.59 1.49 -2.55
C ILE A 42 5.51 -0.02 -2.79
N SER A 43 6.64 -0.65 -3.09
CA SER A 43 6.73 -2.11 -3.19
C SER A 43 6.59 -2.77 -1.81
N PHE A 44 6.16 -4.02 -1.79
CA PHE A 44 6.12 -4.82 -0.56
C PHE A 44 7.48 -4.87 0.16
N ALA A 45 8.59 -4.99 -0.58
CA ALA A 45 9.94 -4.96 -0.01
C ALA A 45 10.27 -3.63 0.69
N THR A 46 9.81 -2.51 0.12
CA THR A 46 9.96 -1.17 0.73
C THR A 46 9.12 -1.07 2.00
N LEU A 47 7.89 -1.58 1.99
CA LEU A 47 7.06 -1.65 3.19
C LEU A 47 7.76 -2.46 4.28
N GLN A 48 8.29 -3.64 3.96
CA GLN A 48 8.96 -4.52 4.93
C GLN A 48 10.18 -3.84 5.56
N SER A 49 10.95 -3.11 4.75
CA SER A 49 12.10 -2.33 5.22
C SER A 49 11.69 -1.17 6.14
N ARG A 50 10.52 -0.57 5.90
CA ARG A 50 9.97 0.52 6.72
C ARG A 50 9.06 0.05 7.86
N ALA A 51 8.66 -1.23 7.88
CA ALA A 51 7.67 -1.75 8.82
C ALA A 51 8.06 -1.51 10.28
N ALA A 52 9.36 -1.56 10.59
CA ALA A 52 9.88 -1.29 11.93
C ALA A 52 9.78 0.18 12.35
N SER A 53 9.75 1.12 11.41
CA SER A 53 9.67 2.56 11.67
C SER A 53 8.28 3.15 11.46
N LEU A 54 7.34 2.40 10.87
CA LEU A 54 5.98 2.88 10.62
C LEU A 54 5.15 2.89 11.91
N PRO A 55 4.38 3.97 12.15
CA PRO A 55 3.49 4.01 13.29
C PRO A 55 2.34 3.02 13.10
N LYS A 56 1.90 2.37 14.19
CA LYS A 56 0.78 1.40 14.16
C LYS A 56 -0.56 2.02 13.73
N THR A 57 -0.66 3.35 13.74
CA THR A 57 -1.81 4.11 13.26
C THR A 57 -1.79 4.35 11.76
N GLN A 58 -0.67 4.06 11.09
CA GLN A 58 -0.56 4.21 9.65
C GLN A 58 -1.47 3.20 8.96
N GLU A 59 -2.46 3.70 8.23
CA GLU A 59 -3.28 2.84 7.39
C GLU A 59 -2.43 2.36 6.20
N ILE A 60 -2.51 1.07 5.90
CA ILE A 60 -1.82 0.43 4.78
C ILE A 60 -2.89 -0.18 3.88
N ILE A 61 -2.85 0.18 2.60
CA ILE A 61 -3.77 -0.30 1.58
C ILE A 61 -2.98 -1.17 0.63
N PHE A 62 -3.33 -2.45 0.58
CA PHE A 62 -2.72 -3.42 -0.34
C PHE A 62 -3.54 -3.49 -1.64
N TYR A 63 -2.84 -3.56 -2.77
CA TYR A 63 -3.43 -3.78 -4.08
C TYR A 63 -2.60 -4.74 -4.94
#